data_AF-A0A5J4PSN9-F1
#
_entry.id   AF-A0A5J4PSN9-F1
#
_cell.length_a   1.000
_cell.length_b   1.000
_cell.length_c   1.000
_cell.angle_alpha   90.00
_cell.angle_beta   90.00
_cell.angle_gamma   90.00
#
_symmetry.space_group_name_H-M   'P 1'
#
loop_
_entity.id
_entity.type
_entity.pdbx_description
1 polymer ?
#
loop_
_entity_poly.entity_id
_entity_poly.type
_entity_poly.pdbx_seq_one_letter_code
_entity_poly.pdbx_strand_id
1 'polypeptide(L)'
;GHLGSELQRKAAAILSIEREENPEISVVKALKVREGSPLDIPLIQFSWNKEQAMHTYMGEKPKEERDKRKETELSGVARSIFSNQKHYTYVDLCEQIQSALDVKERTAKSYIRFMREKEIILKDPSNASYFIIGHN
;
A
#
# COMPACT_ATOMS: atom_id res chain seq x y z
N GLY A 1 24.09 -26.41 9.08
CA GLY A 1 22.83 -25.69 9.39
C GLY A 1 21.67 -26.62 9.11
N HIS A 2 20.69 -26.69 10.00
CA HIS A 2 19.51 -27.55 9.84
C HIS A 2 18.51 -26.87 8.89
N LEU A 3 17.98 -27.61 7.91
CA LEU A 3 17.06 -27.13 6.87
C LEU A 3 15.84 -26.35 7.42
N GLY A 4 15.44 -26.64 8.67
CA GLY A 4 14.37 -25.94 9.38
C GLY A 4 14.66 -24.45 9.68
N SER A 5 15.93 -24.05 9.80
CA SER A 5 16.32 -22.66 10.08
C SER A 5 16.26 -21.74 8.85
N GLU A 6 16.36 -22.29 7.64
CA GLU A 6 16.29 -21.52 6.39
C GLU A 6 14.86 -21.38 5.84
N LEU A 7 13.95 -22.27 6.24
CA LEU A 7 12.56 -22.25 5.75
C LEU A 7 11.68 -21.21 6.46
N GLN A 8 11.98 -20.90 7.74
CA GLN A 8 11.13 -20.05 8.60
C GLN A 8 11.31 -18.53 8.42
N ARG A 9 12.16 -18.07 7.51
CA ARG A 9 12.39 -16.62 7.27
C ARG A 9 12.21 -16.22 5.81
N LYS A 10 11.34 -16.88 5.04
CA LYS A 10 11.13 -16.49 3.63
C LYS A 10 9.96 -15.51 3.43
N ALA A 11 8.95 -15.54 4.28
CA ALA A 11 7.85 -14.58 4.26
C ALA A 11 7.42 -14.25 5.70
N ALA A 12 7.34 -12.96 6.02
CA ALA A 12 6.83 -12.46 7.30
C ALA A 12 5.99 -11.21 7.03
N ALA A 13 4.86 -11.12 7.71
CA ALA A 13 3.95 -10.00 7.64
C ALA A 13 3.31 -9.75 9.00
N ILE A 14 3.01 -8.48 9.29
CA ILE A 14 2.13 -8.08 10.37
C ILE A 14 0.75 -7.89 9.76
N LEU A 15 -0.25 -8.56 10.31
CA LEU A 15 -1.62 -8.51 9.85
C LEU A 15 -2.51 -7.86 10.91
N SER A 16 -3.49 -7.09 10.45
CA SER A 16 -4.62 -6.60 11.24
C SER A 16 -5.86 -7.38 10.88
N ILE A 17 -6.69 -7.71 11.86
CA ILE A 17 -8.02 -8.25 11.64
C ILE A 17 -9.00 -7.26 12.22
N GLU A 18 -9.86 -6.72 11.37
CA GLU A 18 -10.80 -5.67 11.72
C GLU A 18 -12.22 -6.09 11.34
N ARG A 19 -13.21 -5.68 12.14
CA ARG A 19 -14.61 -5.83 11.75
C ARG A 19 -14.94 -4.82 10.65
N GLU A 20 -15.67 -5.27 9.64
CA GLU A 20 -16.24 -4.40 8.63
C GLU A 20 -17.51 -3.69 9.14
N GLU A 21 -18.10 -2.83 8.31
CA GLU A 21 -19.40 -2.22 8.59
C GLU A 21 -20.47 -3.26 8.90
N ASN A 22 -20.43 -4.40 8.18
CA ASN A 22 -21.16 -5.60 8.59
C ASN A 22 -20.37 -6.34 9.68
N PRO A 23 -20.87 -6.42 10.92
CA PRO A 23 -20.16 -7.03 12.04
C PRO A 23 -19.98 -8.55 11.91
N GLU A 24 -20.70 -9.21 11.00
CA GLU A 24 -20.51 -10.64 10.70
C GLU A 24 -19.28 -10.89 9.81
N ILE A 25 -18.71 -9.83 9.23
CA ILE A 25 -17.56 -9.89 8.32
C ILE A 25 -16.35 -9.28 9.03
N SER A 26 -15.25 -10.04 8.98
CA SER A 26 -13.92 -9.56 9.37
C SER A 26 -13.04 -9.44 8.12
N VAL A 27 -12.21 -8.41 8.08
CA VAL A 27 -11.22 -8.18 7.03
C VAL A 27 -9.82 -8.30 7.59
N VAL A 28 -9.00 -9.08 6.89
CA VAL A 28 -7.56 -9.18 7.14
C VAL A 28 -6.83 -8.17 6.26
N LYS A 29 -6.03 -7.29 6.88
CA LYS A 29 -5.20 -6.29 6.21
C LYS A 29 -3.73 -6.55 6.51
N ALA A 30 -2.86 -6.43 5.51
CA ALA A 30 -1.43 -6.32 5.79
C ALA A 30 -1.12 -4.91 6.34
N LEU A 31 -0.36 -4.87 7.43
CA LEU A 31 0.19 -3.64 8.03
C LEU A 31 1.66 -3.45 7.68
N LYS A 32 2.43 -4.54 7.70
CA LYS A 32 3.83 -4.56 7.28
C LYS A 32 4.12 -5.87 6.59
N VAL A 33 4.89 -5.83 5.52
CA VAL A 33 5.42 -7.03 4.85
C VAL A 33 6.92 -6.87 4.74
N ARG A 34 7.65 -7.97 4.89
CA ARG A 34 9.12 -7.92 4.78
C ARG A 34 9.58 -7.61 3.35
N GLU A 35 8.86 -8.13 2.37
CA GLU A 35 9.19 -8.03 0.95
C GLU A 35 7.94 -7.61 0.18
N GLY A 36 7.97 -6.41 -0.40
CA GLY A 36 6.83 -5.81 -1.09
C GLY A 36 6.20 -4.67 -0.30
N SER A 37 4.94 -4.38 -0.58
CA SER A 37 4.19 -3.36 0.14
C SER A 37 2.85 -3.88 0.64
N PRO A 38 2.43 -3.48 1.86
CA PRO A 38 1.11 -3.83 2.38
C PRO A 38 -0.06 -3.36 1.50
N LEU A 39 0.13 -2.30 0.69
CA LEU A 39 -0.92 -1.77 -0.20
C LEU A 39 -1.16 -2.63 -1.45
N ASP A 40 -0.22 -3.52 -1.76
CA ASP A 40 -0.32 -4.45 -2.90
C ASP A 40 -0.90 -5.81 -2.48
N ILE A 41 -1.12 -6.03 -1.17
CA ILE A 41 -1.74 -7.25 -0.63
C ILE A 41 -3.28 -7.08 -0.67
N PRO A 42 -4.03 -8.09 -1.14
CA PRO A 42 -5.48 -8.03 -1.14
C PRO A 42 -6.06 -7.93 0.27
N LEU A 43 -7.22 -7.30 0.37
CA LEU A 43 -8.03 -7.30 1.59
C LEU A 43 -8.88 -8.55 1.60
N ILE A 44 -8.62 -9.46 2.54
CA ILE A 44 -9.23 -10.79 2.55
C ILE A 44 -10.40 -10.78 3.54
N GLN A 45 -11.58 -11.22 3.10
CA GLN A 45 -12.79 -11.27 3.92
C GLN A 45 -13.03 -12.67 4.49
N PHE A 46 -13.46 -12.72 5.75
CA PHE A 46 -13.88 -13.93 6.43
C PHE A 46 -15.16 -13.69 7.25
N SER A 47 -15.98 -14.72 7.40
CA SER A 47 -17.16 -14.71 8.27
C SER A 47 -17.37 -16.05 8.96
N TRP A 48 -18.12 -16.05 10.05
CA TRP A 48 -18.48 -17.27 10.77
C TRP A 48 -19.48 -18.10 9.97
N ASN A 49 -19.09 -19.32 9.60
CA ASN A 49 -19.99 -20.31 9.02
C ASN A 49 -20.54 -21.22 10.13
N LYS A 50 -21.86 -21.20 10.33
CA LYS A 50 -22.53 -21.97 11.38
C LYS A 50 -22.50 -23.48 11.13
N GLU A 51 -22.58 -23.92 9.88
CA GLU A 51 -22.57 -25.35 9.51
C GLU A 51 -21.18 -25.96 9.75
N GLN A 52 -20.13 -25.19 9.46
CA GLN A 52 -18.74 -25.63 9.66
C GLN A 52 -18.17 -25.28 11.03
N ALA A 53 -18.93 -24.54 11.86
CA ALA A 53 -18.53 -24.06 13.18
C ALA A 53 -17.15 -23.37 13.21
N MET A 54 -16.83 -22.59 12.16
CA MET A 54 -15.56 -21.87 12.03
C MET A 54 -15.66 -20.64 11.12
N HIS A 55 -14.64 -19.78 11.15
CA HIS A 55 -14.53 -18.70 10.16
C HIS A 55 -14.09 -19.24 8.80
N THR A 56 -14.77 -18.79 7.74
CA THR A 56 -14.55 -19.23 6.37
C THR A 56 -14.23 -18.05 5.46
N TYR A 57 -13.40 -18.29 4.44
CA TYR A 57 -13.02 -17.30 3.45
C TYR A 57 -14.24 -16.90 2.60
N MET A 58 -14.46 -15.60 2.45
CA MET A 58 -15.58 -15.04 1.68
C MET A 58 -15.18 -14.43 0.33
N GLY A 59 -13.89 -14.20 0.10
CA GLY A 59 -13.43 -13.45 -1.06
C GLY A 59 -12.43 -12.36 -0.69
N GLU A 60 -11.92 -11.69 -1.72
CA GLU A 60 -11.17 -10.45 -1.59
C GLU A 60 -12.10 -9.27 -1.80
N LYS A 61 -11.80 -8.13 -1.17
CA LYS A 61 -12.50 -6.89 -1.49
C LYS A 61 -12.29 -6.50 -2.96
N PRO A 62 -13.28 -5.81 -3.58
CA PRO A 62 -13.17 -5.35 -4.96
C PRO A 62 -11.90 -4.53 -5.21
N LYS A 63 -11.43 -4.59 -6.46
CA LYS A 63 -10.24 -3.84 -6.90
C LYS A 63 -10.41 -2.34 -6.67
N GLU A 64 -11.60 -1.81 -6.88
CA GLU A 64 -11.93 -0.40 -6.75
C GLU A 64 -11.73 0.10 -5.30
N GLU A 65 -12.14 -0.69 -4.30
CA GLU A 65 -11.94 -0.36 -2.88
C GLU A 65 -10.45 -0.40 -2.52
N ARG A 66 -9.71 -1.39 -3.03
CA ARG A 66 -8.26 -1.49 -2.82
C ARG A 66 -7.54 -0.30 -3.45
N ASP A 67 -7.90 0.06 -4.68
CA ASP A 67 -7.28 1.19 -5.38
C ASP A 67 -7.62 2.51 -4.69
N LYS A 68 -8.83 2.67 -4.14
CA LYS A 68 -9.22 3.85 -3.33
C LYS A 68 -8.43 3.94 -2.02
N ARG A 69 -8.19 2.82 -1.33
CA ARG A 69 -7.31 2.78 -0.15
C ARG A 69 -5.90 3.19 -0.53
N LYS A 70 -5.36 2.60 -1.61
CA LYS A 70 -4.01 2.92 -2.11
C LYS A 70 -3.87 4.41 -2.46
N GLU A 71 -4.86 4.97 -3.12
CA GLU A 71 -4.95 6.39 -3.45
C GLU A 71 -4.96 7.27 -2.20
N THR A 72 -5.76 6.94 -1.20
CA THR A 72 -5.84 7.66 0.07
C THR A 72 -4.50 7.68 0.81
N GLU A 73 -3.87 6.51 0.96
CA GLU A 73 -2.58 6.35 1.64
C GLU A 73 -1.46 7.09 0.91
N LEU A 74 -1.34 6.88 -0.41
CA LEU A 74 -0.33 7.57 -1.21
C LEU A 74 -0.55 9.09 -1.25
N SER A 75 -1.79 9.57 -1.16
CA SER A 75 -2.07 11.00 -1.04
C SER A 75 -1.58 11.56 0.29
N GLY A 76 -1.75 10.82 1.39
CA GLY A 76 -1.19 11.19 2.69
C GLY A 76 0.34 11.27 2.66
N VAL A 77 0.98 10.27 2.07
CA VAL A 77 2.43 10.21 1.89
C VAL A 77 2.91 11.39 1.03
N ALA A 78 2.24 11.67 -0.10
CA ALA A 78 2.56 12.81 -0.96
C ALA A 78 2.54 14.12 -0.16
N ARG A 79 1.45 14.38 0.56
CA ARG A 79 1.33 15.60 1.37
C ARG A 79 2.45 15.71 2.40
N SER A 80 2.85 14.60 3.01
CA SER A 80 3.97 14.57 3.96
C SER A 80 5.35 14.76 3.32
N ILE A 81 5.56 14.32 2.09
CA ILE A 81 6.83 14.50 1.38
C ILE A 81 6.96 15.94 0.87
N PHE A 82 5.88 16.46 0.28
CA PHE A 82 5.84 17.79 -0.32
C PHE A 82 5.67 18.94 0.69
N SER A 83 5.37 18.65 1.95
CA SER A 83 5.40 19.66 3.03
C SER A 83 6.81 20.17 3.31
N ASN A 84 7.83 19.33 3.11
CA ASN A 84 9.24 19.70 3.32
C ASN A 84 9.82 20.48 2.13
N GLN A 85 9.44 20.11 0.91
CA GLN A 85 9.93 20.73 -0.32
C GLN A 85 8.88 20.65 -1.43
N LYS A 86 8.69 21.75 -2.17
CA LYS A 86 7.62 21.86 -3.16
C LYS A 86 7.88 21.14 -4.48
N HIS A 87 9.14 20.88 -4.82
CA HIS A 87 9.54 20.32 -6.11
C HIS A 87 10.52 19.17 -5.88
N TYR A 88 10.27 18.00 -6.46
CA TYR A 88 11.21 16.87 -6.38
C TYR A 88 11.55 16.36 -7.78
N THR A 89 12.82 15.99 -8.00
CA THR A 89 13.15 15.22 -9.21
C THR A 89 12.55 13.81 -9.09
N TYR A 90 12.55 13.05 -10.20
CA TYR A 90 12.09 11.66 -10.14
C TYR A 90 12.93 10.80 -9.19
N VAL A 91 14.24 11.02 -9.14
CA VAL A 91 15.17 10.26 -8.29
C VAL A 91 14.90 10.59 -6.82
N ASP A 92 14.87 11.87 -6.47
CA ASP A 92 14.62 12.29 -5.09
C ASP A 92 13.24 11.82 -4.60
N LEU A 93 12.19 11.96 -5.43
CA LEU A 93 10.85 11.50 -5.07
C LEU A 93 10.81 9.97 -4.86
N CYS A 94 11.56 9.22 -5.68
CA CYS A 94 11.67 7.77 -5.52
C CYS A 94 12.34 7.42 -4.19
N GLU A 95 13.40 8.12 -3.80
CA GLU A 95 14.08 7.93 -2.50
C GLU A 95 13.17 8.31 -1.32
N GLN A 96 12.45 9.44 -1.40
CA GLN A 96 11.51 9.85 -0.37
C GLN A 96 10.38 8.83 -0.17
N ILE A 97 9.83 8.26 -1.26
CA ILE A 97 8.80 7.22 -1.17
C ILE A 97 9.36 5.92 -0.60
N GLN A 98 10.56 5.50 -1.01
CA GLN A 98 11.21 4.32 -0.44
C GLN A 98 11.38 4.47 1.07
N SER A 99 11.85 5.62 1.53
CA SER A 99 12.04 5.89 2.95
C SER A 99 10.72 5.99 3.72
N ALA A 100 9.72 6.68 3.17
CA ALA A 100 8.44 6.89 3.85
C ALA A 100 7.61 5.61 4.00
N LEU A 101 7.71 4.68 3.04
CA LEU A 101 6.91 3.46 3.01
C LEU A 101 7.71 2.19 3.30
N ASP A 102 9.03 2.28 3.52
CA ASP A 102 9.93 1.12 3.71
C ASP A 102 9.80 0.12 2.55
N VAL A 103 9.82 0.62 1.31
CA VAL A 103 9.67 -0.17 0.07
C VAL A 103 10.92 -0.09 -0.80
N LYS A 104 11.07 -1.06 -1.70
CA LYS A 104 12.15 -1.08 -2.70
C LYS A 104 11.88 -0.10 -3.85
N GLU A 105 12.95 0.32 -4.52
CA GLU A 105 12.92 1.25 -5.65
C GLU A 105 11.88 0.88 -6.72
N ARG A 106 11.80 -0.40 -7.10
CA ARG A 106 10.81 -0.90 -8.08
C ARG A 106 9.37 -0.54 -7.67
N THR A 107 9.03 -0.74 -6.40
CA THR A 107 7.71 -0.44 -5.85
C THR A 107 7.48 1.06 -5.80
N ALA A 108 8.46 1.84 -5.34
CA ALA A 108 8.39 3.30 -5.32
C ALA A 108 8.14 3.88 -6.73
N LYS A 109 8.83 3.38 -7.76
CA LYS A 109 8.59 3.77 -9.16
C LYS A 109 7.16 3.46 -9.61
N SER A 110 6.64 2.29 -9.23
CA SER A 110 5.24 1.93 -9.50
C SER A 110 4.26 2.86 -8.80
N TYR A 111 4.59 3.35 -7.59
CA TYR A 111 3.76 4.30 -6.85
C TYR A 111 3.80 5.68 -7.47
N ILE A 112 4.96 6.17 -7.90
CA ILE A 112 5.04 7.42 -8.67
C ILE A 112 4.15 7.34 -9.91
N ARG A 113 4.17 6.21 -10.64
CA ARG A 113 3.30 6.01 -11.80
C ARG A 113 1.82 6.09 -11.41
N PHE A 114 1.41 5.33 -10.39
CA PHE A 114 0.02 5.33 -9.91
C PHE A 114 -0.42 6.72 -9.44
N MET A 115 0.42 7.42 -8.67
CA MET A 115 0.15 8.77 -8.17
C MET A 115 -0.01 9.78 -9.30
N ARG A 116 0.72 9.64 -10.42
CA ARG A 116 0.51 10.45 -11.61
C ARG A 116 -0.80 10.13 -12.32
N GLU A 117 -1.12 8.85 -12.49
CA GLU A 117 -2.37 8.40 -13.12
C GLU A 117 -3.61 8.86 -12.33
N LYS A 118 -3.46 9.03 -11.01
CA LYS A 118 -4.48 9.53 -10.09
C LYS A 118 -4.39 11.03 -9.80
N GLU A 119 -3.50 11.75 -10.49
CA GLU A 119 -3.30 13.20 -10.31
C GLU A 119 -2.94 13.63 -8.87
N ILE A 120 -2.48 12.70 -8.03
CA ILE A 120 -1.95 12.99 -6.68
C ILE A 120 -0.67 13.83 -6.79
N ILE A 121 0.12 13.58 -7.84
CA ILE A 121 1.31 14.36 -8.20
C ILE A 121 1.28 14.68 -9.69
N LEU A 122 1.84 15.83 -10.04
CA LEU A 122 1.86 16.35 -11.40
C LEU A 122 3.30 16.70 -11.81
N LYS A 123 3.54 16.77 -13.12
CA LYS A 123 4.77 17.38 -13.64
C LYS A 123 4.66 18.89 -13.49
N ASP A 124 5.74 19.53 -13.06
CA ASP A 124 5.80 20.99 -13.00
C ASP A 124 5.70 21.57 -14.42
N PRO A 125 4.70 22.43 -14.71
CA PRO A 125 4.56 23.08 -16.01
C PRO A 125 5.76 23.94 -16.40
N SER A 126 6.48 24.48 -15.41
CA SER A 126 7.64 25.35 -15.60
C SER A 126 8.91 24.54 -15.84
N ASN A 127 8.97 23.30 -15.37
CA ASN A 127 10.11 22.41 -15.56
C ASN A 127 9.71 20.93 -15.46
N ALA A 128 9.61 20.27 -16.61
CA ALA A 128 9.22 18.87 -16.71
C ALA A 128 10.17 17.88 -15.98
N SER A 129 11.34 18.32 -15.50
CA SER A 129 12.23 17.51 -14.67
C SER A 129 11.68 17.28 -13.26
N TYR A 130 10.85 18.21 -12.76
CA TYR A 130 10.32 18.18 -11.41
C TYR A 130 8.87 17.68 -11.35
N PHE A 131 8.53 17.16 -10.18
CA PHE A 131 7.17 16.85 -9.75
C PHE A 131 6.73 17.84 -8.68
N ILE A 132 5.43 18.14 -8.68
CA ILE A 132 4.72 18.93 -7.68
C ILE A 132 3.52 18.14 -7.17
N ILE A 133 2.99 18.53 -6.02
CA ILE A 133 1.75 17.95 -5.50
C ILE A 133 0.55 18.38 -6.36
N GLY A 134 -0.38 17.46 -6.61
CA GLY A 134 -1.67 17.76 -7.24
C GLY A 134 -2.63 18.48 -6.30
N HIS A 135 -3.70 19.05 -6.84
CA HIS A 135 -4.66 19.88 -6.10
C HIS A 135 -5.82 19.11 -5.45
N ASN A 136 -5.68 17.79 -5.19
CA ASN A 136 -6.75 16.95 -4.62
C ASN A 136 -6.73 16.87 -3.07
#